data_AF-A0A2M9E9M7-F1
#
_entry.id   AF-A0A2M9E9M7-F1
#
_cell.length_a   1.000
_cell.length_b   1.000
_cell.length_c   1.000
_cell.angle_alpha   90.00
_cell.angle_beta   90.00
_cell.angle_gamma   90.00
#
_symmetry.space_group_name_H-M   'P 1'
#
loop_
_entity.id
_entity.type
_entity.pdbx_description
1 polymer ?
#
loop_
_entity_poly.entity_id
_entity_poly.type
_entity_poly.pdbx_seq_one_letter_code
_entity_poly.pdbx_strand_id
1 'polypeptide(L)'
;MPLRWLLRLWERLGVQYGSAWEQDYGDSPVDEDGRLTTAGEVWRDGLFGLTADQLHVGLQRSLLAHPEWPPRVGQFRALCMCIPTLTEIRLEERARPETLSPFLTLVRQHLDMHRYRMDDARTSERLLREAYEVAREHVLRGGALPEPIAGYLPTPQQVAPRVPPPERRQELIDQARAELGLEAEPENAALPVGREAAAGPDR
;
A
#
# COMPACT_ATOMS: atom_id res chain seq x y z
N MET A 1 16.55 -22.76 16.03
CA MET A 1 16.30 -22.12 17.35
C MET A 1 16.62 -23.10 18.47
N PRO A 2 17.14 -22.68 19.65
CA PRO A 2 17.36 -23.59 20.79
C PRO A 2 16.06 -24.22 21.31
N LEU A 3 16.08 -25.51 21.67
CA LEU A 3 14.88 -26.25 22.14
C LEU A 3 14.19 -25.57 23.34
N ARG A 4 14.96 -25.09 24.31
CA ARG A 4 14.43 -24.34 25.47
C ARG A 4 13.60 -23.11 25.10
N TRP A 5 13.88 -22.48 23.97
CA TRP A 5 13.11 -21.33 23.50
C TRP A 5 11.84 -21.79 22.78
N LEU A 6 11.93 -22.89 22.03
CA LEU A 6 10.75 -23.51 21.41
C LEU A 6 9.72 -23.90 22.47
N LEU A 7 10.15 -24.57 23.54
CA LEU A 7 9.28 -24.99 24.65
C LEU A 7 8.58 -23.80 25.31
N ARG A 8 9.32 -22.73 25.60
CA ARG A 8 8.74 -21.49 26.18
C ARG A 8 7.77 -20.81 25.22
N LEU A 9 8.07 -20.79 23.92
CA LEU A 9 7.17 -20.23 22.93
C LEU A 9 5.89 -21.05 22.83
N TRP A 10 6.01 -22.38 22.83
CA TRP A 10 4.89 -23.33 22.80
C TRP A 10 3.96 -23.11 23.99
N GLU A 11 4.52 -23.03 25.20
CA GLU A 11 3.76 -22.76 26.42
C GLU A 11 3.00 -21.43 26.33
N ARG A 12 3.65 -20.37 25.84
CA ARG A 12 3.02 -19.05 25.72
C ARG A 12 1.87 -19.05 24.70
N LEU A 13 2.07 -19.68 23.55
CA LEU A 13 1.03 -19.78 22.53
C LEU A 13 -0.10 -20.73 22.96
N GLY A 14 0.23 -21.82 23.65
CA GLY A 14 -0.74 -22.73 24.26
C GLY A 14 -1.61 -22.03 25.29
N VAL A 15 -1.03 -21.24 26.20
CA VAL A 15 -1.81 -20.43 27.16
C VAL A 15 -2.68 -19.39 26.45
N GLN A 16 -2.18 -18.77 25.37
CA GLN A 16 -2.88 -17.71 24.66
C GLN A 16 -4.08 -18.22 23.85
N TYR A 17 -3.95 -19.38 23.20
CA TYR A 17 -4.95 -19.92 22.27
C TYR A 17 -5.70 -21.14 22.81
N GLY A 18 -5.25 -21.68 23.95
CA GLY A 18 -5.85 -22.83 24.60
C GLY A 18 -5.96 -24.05 23.67
N SER A 19 -7.14 -24.66 23.69
CA SER A 19 -7.42 -25.88 22.92
C SER A 19 -7.25 -25.72 21.41
N ALA A 20 -7.38 -24.50 20.85
CA ALA A 20 -7.15 -24.27 19.43
C ALA A 20 -5.68 -24.51 19.05
N TRP A 21 -4.74 -24.15 19.92
CA TRP A 21 -3.31 -24.43 19.71
C TRP A 21 -3.03 -25.94 19.76
N GLU A 22 -3.56 -26.60 20.79
CA GLU A 22 -3.37 -28.05 20.99
C GLU A 22 -3.94 -28.86 19.83
N GLN A 23 -5.10 -28.46 19.29
CA GLN A 23 -5.71 -29.13 18.13
C GLN A 23 -4.86 -29.00 16.87
N ASP A 24 -4.26 -27.83 16.62
CA ASP A 24 -3.50 -27.58 15.40
C ASP A 24 -2.05 -28.11 15.47
N TYR A 25 -1.42 -28.03 16.65
CA TYR A 25 0.03 -28.26 16.80
C TYR A 25 0.40 -29.28 17.88
N GLY A 26 -0.54 -29.64 18.75
CA GLY A 26 -0.31 -30.49 19.91
C GLY A 26 0.15 -29.72 21.16
N ASP A 27 0.02 -30.37 22.31
CA ASP A 27 0.37 -29.81 23.62
C ASP A 27 1.88 -29.55 23.80
N SER A 28 2.71 -30.34 23.12
CA SER A 28 4.17 -30.25 23.23
C SER A 28 4.85 -30.26 21.85
N PRO A 29 5.95 -29.50 21.67
CA PRO A 29 6.78 -29.59 20.47
C PRO A 29 7.65 -30.86 20.44
N VAL A 30 7.67 -31.62 21.53
CA VAL A 30 8.43 -32.88 21.67
C VAL A 30 7.51 -34.04 22.08
N ASP A 31 7.87 -35.24 21.64
CA ASP A 31 7.23 -36.49 22.04
C ASP A 31 7.71 -37.00 23.41
N GLU A 32 7.18 -38.15 23.83
CA GLU A 32 7.53 -38.80 25.12
C GLU A 32 9.02 -39.18 25.23
N ASP A 33 9.69 -39.42 24.10
CA ASP A 33 11.12 -39.71 24.02
C ASP A 33 11.98 -38.43 24.03
N GLY A 34 11.36 -37.25 24.06
CA GLY A 34 12.03 -35.96 24.00
C GLY A 34 12.53 -35.56 22.60
N ARG A 35 12.08 -36.25 21.54
CA ARG A 35 12.35 -35.89 20.15
C ARG A 35 11.32 -34.88 19.67
N LEU A 36 11.69 -34.04 18.69
CA LEU A 36 10.73 -33.09 18.14
C LEU A 36 9.60 -33.81 17.40
N THR A 37 8.38 -33.34 17.62
CA THR A 37 7.24 -33.68 16.77
C THR A 37 7.39 -32.99 15.42
N THR A 38 6.65 -33.44 14.41
CA THR A 38 6.62 -32.77 13.10
C THR A 38 6.28 -31.28 13.21
N ALA A 39 5.32 -30.92 14.07
CA ALA A 39 5.00 -29.53 14.33
C ALA A 39 6.18 -28.79 14.98
N GLY A 40 6.82 -29.42 15.98
CA GLY A 40 8.01 -28.88 16.64
C GLY A 40 9.15 -28.59 15.66
N GLU A 41 9.42 -29.49 14.72
CA GLU A 41 10.43 -29.30 13.67
C GLU A 41 10.09 -28.12 12.76
N VAL A 42 8.85 -28.08 12.23
CA VAL A 42 8.38 -27.01 11.34
C VAL A 42 8.50 -25.63 12.01
N TRP A 43 8.12 -25.52 13.28
CA TRP A 43 8.23 -24.28 14.04
C TRP A 43 9.68 -23.93 14.39
N ARG A 44 10.51 -24.90 14.77
CA ARG A 44 11.94 -24.67 15.05
C ARG A 44 12.67 -24.12 13.84
N ASP A 45 12.39 -24.67 12.67
CA ASP A 45 13.06 -24.36 11.42
C ASP A 45 12.52 -23.05 10.84
N GLY A 46 11.19 -22.86 10.85
CA GLY A 46 10.55 -21.62 10.42
C GLY A 46 10.94 -20.40 11.25
N LEU A 47 11.30 -20.58 12.52
CA LEU A 47 11.76 -19.51 13.42
C LEU A 47 13.27 -19.43 13.56
N PHE A 48 14.02 -20.15 12.72
CA PHE A 48 15.46 -20.03 12.69
C PHE A 48 15.90 -18.59 12.36
N GLY A 49 16.95 -18.14 13.05
CA GLY A 49 17.53 -16.80 12.89
C GLY A 49 16.81 -15.66 13.61
N LEU A 50 15.67 -15.91 14.28
CA LEU A 50 14.97 -14.88 15.05
C LEU A 50 15.62 -14.66 16.43
N THR A 51 15.65 -13.39 16.87
CA THR A 51 16.11 -13.00 18.21
C THR A 51 15.00 -13.12 19.26
N ALA A 52 15.35 -13.05 20.54
CA ALA A 52 14.37 -13.03 21.63
C ALA A 52 13.39 -11.86 21.49
N ASP A 53 13.91 -10.69 21.15
CA ASP A 53 13.10 -9.47 21.01
C ASP A 53 12.10 -9.61 19.86
N GLN A 54 12.52 -10.18 18.73
CA GLN A 54 11.64 -10.47 17.60
C GLN A 54 10.53 -11.45 17.98
N LEU A 55 10.86 -12.52 18.72
CA LEU A 55 9.85 -13.47 19.20
C LEU A 55 8.87 -12.81 20.18
N HIS A 56 9.36 -11.93 21.06
CA HIS A 56 8.51 -11.18 21.98
C HIS A 56 7.55 -10.26 21.22
N VAL A 57 8.03 -9.52 20.23
CA VAL A 57 7.20 -8.71 19.34
C VAL A 57 6.16 -9.57 18.61
N GLY A 58 6.57 -10.72 18.09
CA GLY A 58 5.67 -11.68 17.44
C GLY A 58 4.53 -12.13 18.35
N LEU A 59 4.82 -12.43 19.62
CA LEU A 59 3.82 -12.79 20.64
C LEU A 59 2.84 -11.64 20.93
N GLN A 60 3.32 -10.40 21.04
CA GLN A 60 2.42 -9.26 21.28
C GLN A 60 1.52 -9.01 20.06
N ARG A 61 2.07 -9.12 18.84
CA ARG A 61 1.32 -8.88 17.62
C ARG A 61 0.38 -10.03 17.24
N SER A 62 0.69 -11.27 17.62
CA SER A 62 -0.21 -12.40 17.37
C SER A 62 -1.57 -12.20 18.03
N LEU A 63 -1.59 -11.64 19.25
CA LEU A 63 -2.83 -11.34 19.97
C LEU A 63 -3.71 -10.32 19.24
N LEU A 64 -3.09 -9.31 18.64
CA LEU A 64 -3.80 -8.24 17.93
C LEU A 64 -4.26 -8.68 16.54
N ALA A 65 -3.40 -9.40 15.81
CA ALA A 65 -3.66 -9.79 14.42
C ALA A 65 -4.53 -11.06 14.31
N HIS A 66 -4.43 -11.95 15.28
CA HIS A 66 -5.09 -13.25 15.30
C HIS A 66 -5.61 -13.55 16.71
N PRO A 67 -6.69 -12.88 17.17
CA PRO A 67 -7.19 -13.03 18.54
C PRO A 67 -7.87 -14.38 18.79
N GLU A 68 -8.51 -14.97 17.77
CA GLU A 68 -9.33 -16.18 17.92
C GLU A 68 -8.60 -17.47 17.52
N TRP A 69 -7.70 -17.40 16.54
CA TRP A 69 -7.08 -18.57 15.95
C TRP A 69 -5.56 -18.46 16.00
N PRO A 70 -4.83 -19.54 16.32
CA PRO A 70 -3.38 -19.48 16.38
C PRO A 70 -2.78 -19.22 14.99
N PRO A 71 -1.72 -18.37 14.89
CA PRO A 71 -1.07 -18.13 13.62
C PRO A 71 -0.31 -19.37 13.15
N ARG A 72 -0.24 -19.57 11.84
CA ARG A 72 0.71 -20.54 11.24
C ARG A 72 2.14 -20.03 11.41
N VAL A 73 3.12 -20.93 11.41
CA VAL A 73 4.55 -20.57 11.59
C VAL A 73 5.01 -19.41 10.70
N GLY A 74 4.62 -19.39 9.42
CA GLY A 74 4.99 -18.33 8.48
C GLY A 74 4.30 -16.99 8.74
N GLN A 75 3.08 -17.02 9.29
CA GLN A 75 2.38 -15.81 9.75
C GLN A 75 3.05 -15.28 11.02
N PHE A 76 3.34 -16.16 11.99
CA PHE A 76 4.03 -15.79 13.22
C PHE A 76 5.43 -15.20 12.95
N ARG A 77 6.21 -15.80 12.03
CA ARG A 77 7.50 -15.26 11.59
C ARG A 77 7.37 -13.84 11.03
N ALA A 78 6.35 -13.58 10.21
CA ALA A 78 6.12 -12.24 9.66
C ALA A 78 5.81 -11.22 10.77
N LEU A 79 5.01 -11.60 11.77
CA LEU A 79 4.74 -10.77 12.95
C LEU A 79 6.02 -10.48 13.74
N CYS A 80 6.90 -11.46 13.91
CA CYS A 80 8.21 -11.29 14.57
C CYS A 80 9.12 -10.29 13.84
N MET A 81 8.98 -10.17 12.52
CA MET A 81 9.74 -9.23 11.67
C MET A 81 9.05 -7.89 11.48
N CYS A 82 8.01 -7.61 12.26
CA CYS A 82 7.18 -6.42 12.14
C CYS A 82 6.52 -6.21 10.77
N ILE A 83 6.39 -7.25 9.94
CA ILE A 83 5.77 -7.13 8.62
C ILE A 83 4.27 -6.85 8.81
N PRO A 84 3.74 -5.72 8.29
CA PRO A 84 2.32 -5.42 8.33
C PRO A 84 1.51 -6.44 7.53
N THR A 85 0.27 -6.67 7.92
CA THR A 85 -0.70 -7.47 7.16
C THR A 85 -1.13 -6.75 5.88
N LEU A 86 -1.62 -7.50 4.89
CA LEU A 86 -2.17 -6.90 3.67
C LEU A 86 -3.32 -5.92 3.96
N THR A 87 -4.10 -6.17 5.02
CA THR A 87 -5.19 -5.27 5.45
C THR A 87 -4.64 -3.94 5.98
N GLU A 88 -3.61 -3.98 6.82
CA GLU A 88 -2.92 -2.77 7.30
C GLU A 88 -2.33 -1.97 6.13
N ILE A 89 -1.71 -2.64 5.17
CA ILE A 89 -1.17 -2.01 3.95
C ILE A 89 -2.26 -1.36 3.10
N ARG A 90 -3.43 -1.99 2.96
CA ARG A 90 -4.59 -1.39 2.25
C ARG A 90 -5.12 -0.15 2.96
N LEU A 91 -5.15 -0.17 4.29
CA LEU A 91 -5.58 0.98 5.08
C LEU A 91 -4.57 2.12 4.97
N GLU A 92 -3.29 1.79 5.08
CA GLU A 92 -2.18 2.74 5.00
C GLU A 92 -2.03 3.36 3.61
N GLU A 93 -2.32 2.61 2.54
CA GLU A 93 -2.32 3.13 1.16
C GLU A 93 -3.27 4.32 1.00
N ARG A 94 -4.41 4.29 1.69
CA ARG A 94 -5.42 5.36 1.72
C ARG A 94 -5.05 6.52 2.64
N ALA A 95 -4.01 6.37 3.46
CA ALA A 95 -3.52 7.40 4.35
C ALA A 95 -2.70 8.46 3.60
N ARG A 96 -2.28 9.51 4.32
CA ARG A 96 -1.50 10.59 3.72
C ARG A 96 -0.09 10.09 3.34
N PRO A 97 0.53 10.61 2.26
CA PRO A 97 1.88 10.21 1.84
C PRO A 97 2.97 10.43 2.90
N GLU A 98 2.74 11.34 3.84
CA GLU A 98 3.66 11.70 4.92
C GLU A 98 3.77 10.64 6.02
N THR A 99 2.81 9.70 6.09
CA THR A 99 2.72 8.70 7.16
C THR A 99 3.01 7.29 6.68
N LEU A 100 3.59 7.14 5.49
CA LEU A 100 3.82 5.82 4.90
C LEU A 100 5.00 5.12 5.55
N SER A 101 4.78 3.88 5.93
CA SER A 101 5.78 3.00 6.50
C SER A 101 6.86 2.66 5.46
N PRO A 102 8.09 2.35 5.91
CA PRO A 102 9.12 1.79 5.06
C PRO A 102 8.66 0.54 4.31
N PHE A 103 7.79 -0.28 4.93
CA PHE A 103 7.26 -1.48 4.29
C PHE A 103 6.30 -1.13 3.14
N LEU A 104 5.35 -0.21 3.32
CA LEU A 104 4.50 0.24 2.21
C LEU A 104 5.31 0.90 1.09
N THR A 105 6.39 1.61 1.44
CA THR A 105 7.33 2.14 0.45
C THR A 105 7.95 1.03 -0.39
N LEU A 106 8.41 -0.05 0.24
CA LEU A 106 8.91 -1.24 -0.45
C LEU A 106 7.83 -1.90 -1.33
N VAL A 107 6.59 -2.04 -0.83
CA VAL A 107 5.47 -2.56 -1.63
C VAL A 107 5.25 -1.70 -2.88
N ARG A 108 5.28 -0.37 -2.75
CA ARG A 108 5.12 0.55 -3.88
C ARG A 108 6.26 0.47 -4.90
N GLN A 109 7.48 0.11 -4.49
CA GLN A 109 8.59 -0.12 -5.42
C GLN A 109 8.36 -1.35 -6.32
N HIS A 110 7.56 -2.32 -5.87
CA HIS A 110 7.17 -3.50 -6.64
C HIS A 110 5.82 -3.36 -7.35
N LEU A 111 5.14 -2.22 -7.22
CA LEU A 111 3.82 -1.99 -7.78
C LEU A 111 3.92 -1.18 -9.07
N ASP A 112 3.29 -1.67 -10.15
CA ASP A 112 3.04 -0.84 -11.34
C ASP A 112 1.99 0.21 -10.99
N MET A 113 2.48 1.39 -10.59
CA MET A 113 1.66 2.49 -10.10
C MET A 113 0.75 3.07 -11.19
N HIS A 114 1.15 2.99 -12.46
CA HIS A 114 0.32 3.47 -13.56
C HIS A 114 -0.92 2.58 -13.70
N ARG A 115 -0.71 1.26 -13.79
CA ARG A 115 -1.80 0.29 -13.88
C ARG A 115 -2.68 0.29 -12.64
N TYR A 116 -2.08 0.31 -11.46
CA TYR A 116 -2.82 0.34 -10.20
C TYR A 116 -3.81 1.51 -10.10
N ARG A 117 -3.49 2.68 -10.67
CA ARG A 117 -4.35 3.86 -10.66
C ARG A 117 -5.42 3.87 -11.76
N MET A 118 -5.14 3.26 -12.91
CA MET A 118 -5.99 3.34 -14.10
C MET A 118 -6.92 2.14 -14.28
N ASP A 119 -6.55 0.97 -13.76
CA ASP A 119 -7.35 -0.27 -13.86
C ASP A 119 -8.54 -0.28 -12.88
N ASP A 120 -9.43 -1.27 -13.02
CA ASP A 120 -10.58 -1.46 -12.14
C ASP A 120 -10.18 -1.97 -10.74
N ALA A 121 -11.09 -1.84 -9.77
CA ALA A 121 -10.82 -2.18 -8.37
C ALA A 121 -10.32 -3.62 -8.15
N ARG A 122 -10.79 -4.62 -8.92
CA ARG A 122 -10.35 -6.01 -8.75
C ARG A 122 -8.93 -6.19 -9.27
N THR A 123 -8.62 -5.57 -10.40
CA THR A 123 -7.27 -5.60 -10.97
C THR A 123 -6.28 -4.88 -10.06
N SER A 124 -6.62 -3.70 -9.55
CA SER A 124 -5.79 -2.96 -8.60
C SER A 124 -5.58 -3.73 -7.29
N GLU A 125 -6.62 -4.41 -6.78
CA GLU A 125 -6.49 -5.25 -5.57
C GLU A 125 -5.54 -6.44 -5.79
N ARG A 126 -5.60 -7.07 -6.98
CA ARG A 126 -4.69 -8.16 -7.35
C ARG A 126 -3.25 -7.67 -7.45
N LEU A 127 -3.01 -6.56 -8.13
CA LEU A 127 -1.67 -5.96 -8.29
C LEU A 127 -1.04 -5.61 -6.93
N LEU A 128 -1.83 -5.02 -6.02
CA LEU A 128 -1.36 -4.70 -4.67
C LEU A 128 -1.00 -5.97 -3.88
N ARG A 129 -1.82 -7.03 -3.99
CA ARG A 129 -1.54 -8.32 -3.34
C ARG A 129 -0.25 -8.94 -3.85
N GLU A 130 -0.03 -8.93 -5.16
CA GLU A 130 1.20 -9.47 -5.78
C GLU A 130 2.44 -8.70 -5.32
N ALA A 131 2.40 -7.36 -5.36
CA ALA A 131 3.49 -6.51 -4.89
C ALA A 131 3.77 -6.70 -3.37
N TYR A 132 2.72 -6.88 -2.57
CA TYR A 132 2.83 -7.17 -1.15
C TYR A 132 3.56 -8.49 -0.88
N GLU A 133 3.22 -9.57 -1.59
CA GLU A 133 3.89 -10.86 -1.38
C GLU A 133 5.39 -10.80 -1.77
N VAL A 134 5.74 -10.05 -2.82
CA VAL A 134 7.14 -9.84 -3.20
C VAL A 134 7.91 -9.08 -2.11
N ALA A 135 7.36 -7.97 -1.61
CA ALA A 135 7.97 -7.19 -0.53
C ALA A 135 8.09 -8.00 0.77
N ARG A 136 7.05 -8.77 1.11
CA ARG A 136 7.05 -9.66 2.28
C ARG A 136 8.15 -10.71 2.18
N GLU A 137 8.28 -11.37 1.03
CA GLU A 137 9.30 -12.39 0.82
C GLU A 137 10.72 -11.79 0.87
N HIS A 138 10.92 -10.59 0.34
CA HIS A 138 12.19 -9.85 0.45
C HIS A 138 12.61 -9.65 1.90
N VAL A 139 11.70 -9.16 2.75
CA VAL A 139 11.98 -8.94 4.19
C VAL A 139 12.18 -10.27 4.93
N LEU A 140 11.39 -11.30 4.62
CA LEU A 140 11.53 -12.63 5.24
C LEU A 140 12.89 -13.28 4.97
N ARG A 141 13.50 -12.97 3.83
CA ARG A 141 14.87 -13.37 3.45
C ARG A 141 15.97 -12.50 4.06
N GLY A 142 15.62 -11.50 4.87
CA GLY A 142 16.56 -10.58 5.51
C GLY A 142 16.89 -9.35 4.65
N GLY A 143 16.12 -9.08 3.61
CA GLY A 143 16.23 -7.85 2.84
C GLY A 143 15.92 -6.62 3.68
N ALA A 144 16.71 -5.55 3.51
CA ALA A 144 16.50 -4.31 4.23
C ALA A 144 15.24 -3.58 3.75
N LEU A 145 14.59 -2.87 4.67
CA LEU A 145 13.54 -1.92 4.33
C LEU A 145 14.17 -0.62 3.79
N PRO A 146 13.50 0.08 2.86
CA PRO A 146 13.91 1.40 2.42
C PRO A 146 14.08 2.36 3.59
N GLU A 147 15.03 3.29 3.49
CA GLU A 147 15.17 4.33 4.51
C GLU A 147 13.89 5.17 4.58
N PRO A 148 13.39 5.49 5.79
CA PRO A 148 12.27 6.39 5.93
C PRO A 148 12.66 7.74 5.35
N ILE A 149 11.79 8.31 4.51
CA ILE A 149 12.01 9.65 3.94
C ILE A 149 11.90 10.65 5.10
N ALA A 150 13.05 11.00 5.68
CA ALA A 150 13.14 12.00 6.74
C ALA A 150 12.96 13.39 6.11
N GLY A 151 11.81 14.00 6.39
CA GLY A 151 11.50 15.36 5.95
C GLY A 151 10.63 15.38 4.72
N TYR A 152 9.33 15.51 4.95
CA TYR A 152 8.45 16.08 3.94
C TYR A 152 8.80 17.58 3.87
N LEU A 153 9.48 18.01 2.81
CA LEU A 153 9.36 19.41 2.42
C LEU A 153 7.88 19.57 2.06
N PRO A 154 7.12 20.47 2.73
CA PRO A 154 5.75 20.70 2.34
C PRO A 154 5.76 20.98 0.84
N THR A 155 5.06 20.15 0.07
CA THR A 155 4.81 20.44 -1.35
C THR A 155 4.35 21.89 -1.36
N PRO A 156 5.07 22.83 -2.01
CA PRO A 156 4.63 24.22 -2.03
C PRO A 156 3.20 24.16 -2.52
N GLN A 157 2.27 24.57 -1.66
CA GLN A 157 0.86 24.55 -1.96
C GLN A 157 0.75 25.22 -3.32
N GLN A 158 0.34 24.45 -4.34
CA GLN A 158 0.06 25.05 -5.63
C GLN A 158 -1.08 26.01 -5.36
N VAL A 159 -0.74 27.28 -5.16
CA VAL A 159 -1.70 28.36 -5.14
C VAL A 159 -2.32 28.27 -6.52
N ALA A 160 -3.57 27.79 -6.58
CA ALA A 160 -4.34 27.83 -7.80
C ALA A 160 -4.15 29.23 -8.37
N PRO A 161 -3.72 29.40 -9.64
CA PRO A 161 -3.46 30.71 -10.18
C PRO A 161 -4.70 31.54 -9.92
N ARG A 162 -4.57 32.61 -9.13
CA ARG A 162 -5.67 33.54 -8.89
C ARG A 162 -6.09 34.03 -10.26
N VAL A 163 -7.24 33.58 -10.75
CA VAL A 163 -7.82 34.08 -11.99
C VAL A 163 -7.92 35.60 -11.79
N PRO A 164 -7.21 36.41 -12.59
CA PRO A 164 -7.26 37.85 -12.42
C PRO A 164 -8.71 38.34 -12.58
N PRO A 165 -9.11 39.42 -11.89
CA PRO A 165 -10.39 40.08 -12.13
C PRO A 165 -10.62 40.29 -13.64
N PRO A 166 -11.88 40.28 -14.11
CA PRO A 166 -12.20 40.32 -15.55
C PRO A 166 -11.49 41.46 -16.30
N GLU A 167 -11.39 42.65 -15.71
CA GLU A 167 -10.67 43.81 -16.27
C GLU A 167 -9.18 43.51 -16.48
N ARG A 168 -8.53 42.89 -15.50
CA ARG A 168 -7.10 42.53 -15.57
C ARG A 168 -6.81 41.40 -16.55
N ARG A 169 -7.79 40.53 -16.82
CA ARG A 169 -7.68 39.51 -17.88
C ARG A 169 -7.67 40.16 -19.26
N GLN A 170 -8.51 41.16 -19.48
CA GLN A 170 -8.58 41.84 -20.77
C GLN A 170 -7.26 42.56 -21.09
N GLU A 171 -6.70 43.29 -20.12
CA GLU A 171 -5.40 43.96 -20.25
C GLU A 171 -4.27 42.98 -20.59
N LEU A 172 -4.25 41.79 -19.97
CA LEU A 172 -3.23 40.76 -20.24
C LEU A 172 -3.39 40.14 -21.64
N ILE A 173 -4.63 39.96 -22.11
CA ILE A 173 -4.90 39.47 -23.46
C ILE A 173 -4.49 40.51 -24.50
N ASP A 174 -4.76 41.79 -24.25
CA ASP A 174 -4.40 42.89 -25.16
C ASP A 174 -2.87 43.09 -25.20
N GLN A 175 -2.20 42.98 -24.05
CA GLN A 175 -0.73 42.98 -23.98
C GLN A 175 -0.12 41.79 -24.74
N ALA A 176 -0.63 40.58 -24.52
CA ALA A 176 -0.15 39.39 -25.23
C ALA A 176 -0.40 39.48 -26.74
N ARG A 177 -1.53 40.06 -27.18
CA ARG A 177 -1.82 40.32 -28.60
C ARG A 177 -0.85 41.32 -29.21
N ALA A 178 -0.54 42.40 -28.50
CA ALA A 178 0.43 43.39 -28.93
C ALA A 178 1.85 42.81 -29.04
N GLU A 179 2.26 41.99 -28.07
CA GLU A 179 3.56 41.29 -28.07
C GLU A 179 3.67 40.25 -29.20
N LEU A 180 2.57 39.59 -29.54
CA LEU A 180 2.50 38.59 -30.62
C LEU A 180 2.22 39.19 -32.00
N GLY A 181 2.08 40.52 -32.11
CA GLY A 181 1.83 41.22 -33.39
C GLY A 181 0.48 40.87 -34.03
N LEU A 182 -0.50 40.45 -33.24
CA LEU A 182 -1.86 40.14 -33.71
C LEU A 182 -2.69 41.44 -33.69
N GLU A 183 -2.71 42.17 -34.81
CA GLU A 183 -3.58 43.34 -34.96
C GLU A 183 -5.05 42.92 -34.87
N ALA A 184 -5.85 43.66 -34.10
CA ALA A 184 -7.29 43.46 -34.03
C ALA A 184 -7.91 43.84 -35.37
N GLU A 185 -8.43 42.86 -36.12
CA GLU A 185 -9.29 43.17 -37.25
C GLU A 185 -10.52 43.96 -36.74
N PRO A 186 -10.83 45.12 -37.34
CA PRO A 186 -11.97 45.91 -36.91
C PRO A 186 -13.27 45.18 -37.21
N GLU A 187 -14.08 45.06 -36.17
CA GLU A 187 -15.48 44.69 -36.15
C GLU A 187 -16.30 45.57 -37.09
N ASN A 188 -16.46 45.16 -38.37
CA ASN A 188 -17.62 45.46 -39.20
C ASN A 188 -17.57 44.71 -40.54
N ALA A 189 -18.15 43.52 -40.59
CA ALA A 189 -18.72 42.98 -41.81
C ALA A 189 -20.18 42.66 -41.54
N ALA A 190 -21.02 43.66 -41.83
CA ALA A 190 -22.47 43.55 -41.84
C ALA A 190 -22.89 42.25 -42.53
N LEU A 191 -23.65 41.41 -41.82
CA LEU A 191 -24.38 40.32 -42.45
C LEU A 191 -25.44 40.94 -43.38
N PRO A 192 -25.41 40.68 -44.70
CA PRO A 192 -26.48 41.12 -45.57
C PRO A 192 -27.76 40.35 -45.24
N VAL A 193 -28.78 41.08 -44.80
CA VAL A 193 -30.17 40.65 -44.72
C VAL A 193 -30.77 40.66 -46.14
N GLY A 194 -31.40 39.55 -46.51
CA GLY A 194 -32.37 39.45 -47.61
C GLY A 194 -31.95 38.45 -48.69
N ARG A 195 -32.83 37.66 -49.32
CA ARG A 195 -34.26 37.39 -49.17
C ARG A 195 -34.53 36.21 -50.12
N GLU A 196 -35.41 35.31 -49.67
CA GLU A 196 -36.27 34.35 -50.41
C GLU A 196 -35.93 33.89 -51.85
N ALA A 197 -36.10 32.57 -52.01
CA ALA A 197 -37.01 31.91 -52.95
C ALA A 197 -36.41 30.97 -54.03
N ALA A 198 -37.10 29.83 -54.10
CA ALA A 198 -37.34 28.95 -55.23
C ALA A 198 -36.21 27.97 -55.61
N ALA A 199 -36.46 26.73 -56.03
CA ALA A 199 -37.65 25.86 -56.03
C ALA A 199 -37.20 24.51 -56.63
N GLY A 200 -37.86 23.43 -56.20
CA GLY A 200 -38.16 22.27 -57.04
C GLY A 200 -37.31 21.00 -56.82
N PRO A 201 -37.81 19.83 -57.24
CA PRO A 201 -39.20 19.37 -57.15
C PRO A 201 -39.35 17.89 -56.70
N ASP A 202 -40.62 17.52 -56.47
CA ASP A 202 -41.28 16.21 -56.68
C ASP A 202 -40.67 14.91 -56.12
N ARG A 203 -41.36 14.32 -55.13
CA ARG A 203 -42.44 13.34 -55.40
C ARG A 203 -43.31 13.08 -54.16
#